data_AF-A0A9P6SMG6-F1
#
_entry.id   AF-A0A9P6SMG6-F1
#
_cell.length_a   1.000
_cell.length_b   1.000
_cell.length_c   1.000
_cell.angle_alpha   90.00
_cell.angle_beta   90.00
_cell.angle_gamma   90.00
#
_symmetry.space_group_name_H-M   'P 1'
#
loop_
_entity.id
_entity.type
_entity.pdbx_description
1 polymer ?
#
loop_
_entity_poly.entity_id
_entity_poly.type
_entity_poly.pdbx_seq_one_letter_code
_entity_poly.pdbx_strand_id
1 'polypeptide(L)'
;GSEDEEVQEEEETPLSRATKARKKSPATYVELLSANKREFDYAIALLVREADLALKSTEVYSVTNKNQTAPSNDIHDYLSLSKYYWPNPKSPGVYMRVDGSINPEIETVKDYRLMRTMIREVHMMGMAYHFTGDKAYADKCAMRLKEWFLNEETYMNPNINYGSLQKGQQLGARTGVLDMFPIFRVFDALHYLKQEPTWPKDLIPNLQLWFTRYAKWLETSVLAKVERKGNNNHGTYFDVQIIGIYLFLGRIEDARAVAQSALTNRIDIQINGKGEQPEELERKTSWYYSVFNLQALMTLARWGDDLGVDMWHHVGPEGQSIKKAIDFMLPYAVKDGEGWPVTNIKGFPMGDYLKCLQIAWNIYGDEKYLEAIAVLEPKIQKDMNDNKLKTISTFLCDISTLLEANKRGGQGLIWHWCLT
;
A
#
# COMPACT_ATOMS: atom_id res chain seq x y z
N GLY A 1 46.63 8.01 -62.46
CA GLY A 1 45.40 7.44 -63.03
C GLY A 1 44.74 6.69 -61.92
N SER A 2 43.50 7.08 -61.61
CA SER A 2 42.46 6.36 -60.86
C SER A 2 42.91 5.22 -59.92
N GLU A 3 42.84 5.47 -58.62
CA GLU A 3 42.50 4.43 -57.66
C GLU A 3 41.21 4.84 -56.96
N ASP A 4 40.25 3.94 -57.04
CA ASP A 4 38.84 4.09 -56.76
C ASP A 4 38.56 4.20 -55.26
N GLU A 5 37.61 5.07 -54.91
CA GLU A 5 36.97 5.12 -53.59
C GLU A 5 36.10 3.86 -53.38
N GLU A 6 36.64 2.86 -52.69
CA GLU A 6 35.82 1.85 -52.02
C GLU A 6 35.32 2.42 -50.68
N VAL A 7 34.12 2.99 -50.72
CA VAL A 7 33.33 3.28 -49.51
C VAL A 7 32.91 1.94 -48.92
N GLN A 8 33.61 1.49 -47.87
CA GLN A 8 33.12 0.42 -47.01
C GLN A 8 31.93 0.94 -46.20
N GLU A 9 30.71 0.54 -46.57
CA GLU A 9 29.56 0.57 -45.67
C GLU A 9 29.84 -0.40 -44.51
N GLU A 10 30.24 0.12 -43.36
CA GLU A 10 30.25 -0.64 -42.11
C GLU A 10 28.81 -1.04 -41.75
N GLU A 11 28.50 -2.34 -41.85
CA GLU A 11 27.28 -2.92 -41.29
C GLU A 11 27.16 -2.60 -39.79
N GLU A 12 26.15 -1.79 -39.42
CA GLU A 12 25.84 -1.48 -38.03
C GLU A 12 25.52 -2.76 -37.24
N THR A 13 26.43 -3.17 -36.36
CA THR A 13 26.21 -4.31 -35.45
C THR A 13 25.08 -4.03 -34.44
N PRO A 14 24.37 -5.05 -33.92
CA PRO A 14 23.34 -4.90 -32.88
C PRO A 14 23.83 -4.14 -31.63
N LEU A 15 25.12 -4.24 -31.34
CA LEU A 15 25.78 -3.52 -30.24
C LEU A 15 25.91 -2.01 -30.51
N SER A 16 26.10 -1.60 -31.76
CA SER A 16 26.12 -0.18 -32.17
C SER A 16 24.73 0.47 -32.08
N ARG A 17 23.66 -0.27 -32.41
CA ARG A 17 22.26 0.15 -32.16
C ARG A 17 21.94 0.28 -30.67
N ALA A 18 22.42 -0.65 -29.84
CA ALA A 18 22.25 -0.57 -28.38
C ALA A 18 23.02 0.61 -27.75
N THR A 19 24.12 1.04 -28.38
CA THR A 19 24.96 2.13 -27.87
C THR A 19 24.46 3.51 -28.35
N LYS A 20 23.87 3.62 -29.55
CA LYS A 20 23.13 4.83 -29.99
C LYS A 20 21.78 4.99 -29.26
N ALA A 21 21.14 3.90 -28.83
CA ALA A 21 19.94 3.95 -27.98
C ALA A 21 20.23 4.41 -26.53
N ARG A 22 21.51 4.47 -26.11
CA ARG A 22 21.94 4.94 -24.78
C ARG A 22 22.26 6.44 -24.71
N LYS A 23 22.02 7.22 -25.78
CA LYS A 23 22.20 8.69 -25.82
C LYS A 23 20.89 9.49 -25.84
N LYS A 24 19.87 9.00 -25.12
CA LYS A 24 18.91 9.86 -24.42
C LYS A 24 18.87 9.39 -22.97
N SER A 25 19.91 9.76 -22.22
CA SER A 25 19.84 9.76 -20.75
C SER A 25 18.64 10.61 -20.36
N PRO A 26 17.72 10.13 -19.51
CA PRO A 26 16.75 11.01 -18.88
C PRO A 26 17.52 12.10 -18.12
N ALA A 27 16.96 13.31 -18.06
CA ALA A 27 17.50 14.44 -17.34
C ALA A 27 18.10 14.04 -15.97
N THR A 28 19.22 14.63 -15.60
CA THR A 28 19.87 14.33 -14.31
C THR A 28 18.90 14.56 -13.15
N TYR A 29 19.03 13.80 -12.07
CA TYR A 29 18.17 13.89 -10.87
C TYR A 29 18.03 15.33 -10.33
N VAL A 30 19.08 16.15 -10.45
CA VAL A 30 19.07 17.57 -10.09
C VAL A 30 18.24 18.40 -11.07
N GLU A 31 18.26 18.10 -12.37
CA GLU A 31 17.46 18.77 -13.41
C GLU A 31 15.97 18.48 -13.28
N LEU A 32 15.58 17.25 -12.90
CA LEU A 32 14.18 16.88 -12.62
C LEU A 32 13.69 17.50 -11.30
N LEU A 33 14.49 17.44 -10.24
CA LEU A 33 14.17 18.11 -8.97
C LEU A 33 14.09 19.64 -9.13
N SER A 34 14.89 20.24 -10.00
CA SER A 34 14.82 21.69 -10.24
C SER A 34 13.67 22.07 -11.17
N ALA A 35 13.27 21.22 -12.12
CA ALA A 35 12.07 21.41 -12.94
C ALA A 35 10.76 21.33 -12.11
N ASN A 36 10.71 20.44 -11.11
CA ASN A 36 9.51 20.21 -10.28
C ASN A 36 9.67 20.70 -8.83
N LYS A 37 10.67 21.55 -8.57
CA LYS A 37 11.04 21.99 -7.21
C LYS A 37 9.87 22.55 -6.42
N ARG A 38 9.02 23.33 -7.09
CA ARG A 38 7.88 24.00 -6.45
C ARG A 38 6.82 23.00 -5.96
N GLU A 39 6.55 21.97 -6.73
CA GLU A 39 5.58 20.92 -6.38
C GLU A 39 6.15 20.02 -5.28
N PHE A 40 7.44 19.69 -5.38
CA PHE A 40 8.18 18.99 -4.33
C PHE A 40 8.15 19.76 -3.00
N ASP A 41 8.54 21.04 -3.00
CA ASP A 41 8.56 21.90 -1.80
C ASP A 41 7.15 22.02 -1.19
N TYR A 42 6.11 22.12 -2.02
CA TYR A 42 4.71 22.15 -1.58
C TYR A 42 4.29 20.83 -0.91
N ALA A 43 4.64 19.69 -1.51
CA ALA A 43 4.34 18.37 -0.97
C ALA A 43 5.03 18.13 0.38
N ILE A 44 6.31 18.52 0.51
CA ILE A 44 7.05 18.46 1.77
C ILE A 44 6.41 19.38 2.81
N ALA A 45 6.01 20.60 2.44
CA ALA A 45 5.33 21.51 3.37
C ALA A 45 3.98 20.94 3.88
N LEU A 46 3.21 20.26 3.02
CA LEU A 46 1.99 19.56 3.43
C LEU A 46 2.27 18.38 4.36
N LEU A 47 3.28 17.56 4.05
CA LEU A 47 3.72 16.46 4.91
C LEU A 47 4.11 16.97 6.30
N VAL A 48 4.95 18.01 6.37
CA VAL A 48 5.40 18.61 7.63
C VAL A 48 4.23 19.17 8.41
N ARG A 49 3.29 19.88 7.77
CA ARG A 49 2.08 20.38 8.44
C ARG A 49 1.27 19.27 9.10
N GLU A 50 1.10 18.14 8.42
CA GLU A 50 0.30 17.02 8.90
C GLU A 50 1.04 16.21 9.98
N ALA A 51 2.38 16.11 9.85
CA ALA A 51 3.24 15.58 10.89
C ALA A 51 3.22 16.46 12.16
N ASP A 52 3.18 17.79 12.03
CA ASP A 52 3.04 18.72 13.17
C ASP A 52 1.71 18.54 13.91
N LEU A 53 0.63 18.26 13.18
CA LEU A 53 -0.67 17.95 13.77
C LEU A 53 -0.61 16.62 14.54
N ALA A 54 0.00 15.59 13.97
CA ALA A 54 0.22 14.30 14.62
C ALA A 54 1.12 14.42 15.87
N LEU A 55 2.19 15.22 15.77
CA LEU A 55 3.12 15.48 16.87
C LEU A 55 2.40 16.10 18.09
N LYS A 56 1.51 17.06 17.84
CA LYS A 56 0.69 17.75 18.85
C LYS A 56 -0.44 16.89 19.43
N SER A 57 -0.80 15.77 18.80
CA SER A 57 -1.85 14.88 19.28
C SER A 57 -1.52 14.35 20.68
N THR A 58 -2.47 14.50 21.62
CA THR A 58 -2.38 13.97 22.99
C THR A 58 -3.13 12.66 23.17
N GLU A 59 -3.82 12.15 22.13
CA GLU A 59 -4.55 10.88 22.17
C GLU A 59 -3.57 9.74 22.48
N VAL A 60 -3.79 8.89 23.49
CA VAL A 60 -2.96 7.68 23.69
C VAL A 60 -3.46 6.58 22.75
N TYR A 61 -2.58 5.94 21.97
CA TYR A 61 -3.01 4.85 21.09
C TYR A 61 -2.85 3.51 21.80
N SER A 62 -3.98 2.91 22.18
CA SER A 62 -4.00 1.63 22.91
C SER A 62 -5.27 0.86 22.58
N VAL A 63 -5.17 -0.47 22.56
CA VAL A 63 -6.34 -1.36 22.56
C VAL A 63 -7.06 -1.34 23.91
N THR A 64 -6.43 -0.89 24.99
CA THR A 64 -7.05 -0.82 26.32
C THR A 64 -8.00 0.37 26.51
N ASN A 65 -8.09 1.26 25.51
CA ASN A 65 -8.98 2.43 25.52
C ASN A 65 -10.46 2.11 25.24
N LYS A 66 -10.77 0.86 24.87
CA LYS A 66 -12.14 0.43 24.60
C LYS A 66 -12.90 0.14 25.89
N ASN A 67 -14.18 0.49 25.90
CA ASN A 67 -15.06 0.25 27.06
C ASN A 67 -15.63 -1.18 27.10
N GLN A 68 -15.33 -2.00 26.08
CA GLN A 68 -15.82 -3.36 25.95
C GLN A 68 -14.67 -4.30 25.61
N THR A 69 -14.60 -5.44 26.28
CA THR A 69 -13.63 -6.49 25.99
C THR A 69 -14.07 -7.36 24.82
N ALA A 70 -13.11 -8.05 24.20
CA ALA A 70 -13.42 -9.18 23.34
C ALA A 70 -14.01 -10.33 24.16
N PRO A 71 -14.64 -11.35 23.53
CA PRO A 71 -15.14 -12.55 24.21
C PRO A 71 -14.13 -13.29 25.11
N SER A 72 -12.81 -13.10 24.92
CA SER A 72 -11.77 -13.61 25.83
C SER A 72 -11.81 -12.99 27.22
N ASN A 73 -12.44 -11.83 27.38
CA ASN A 73 -12.34 -10.95 28.55
C ASN A 73 -10.93 -10.40 28.82
N ASP A 74 -10.02 -10.50 27.86
CA ASP A 74 -8.72 -9.82 27.90
C ASP A 74 -8.84 -8.43 27.24
N ILE A 75 -8.43 -7.39 27.96
CA ILE A 75 -8.47 -6.00 27.47
C ILE A 75 -7.37 -5.72 26.42
N HIS A 76 -6.28 -6.51 26.43
CA HIS A 76 -5.18 -6.42 25.47
C HIS A 76 -5.48 -7.08 24.13
N ASP A 77 -6.58 -7.83 24.02
CA ASP A 77 -7.00 -8.38 22.74
C ASP A 77 -7.59 -7.29 21.84
N TYR A 78 -7.05 -7.17 20.62
CA TYR A 78 -7.58 -6.27 19.61
C TYR A 78 -9.01 -6.67 19.22
N LEU A 79 -9.92 -5.70 19.26
CA LEU A 79 -11.31 -5.88 18.87
C LEU A 79 -11.70 -4.89 17.78
N SER A 80 -12.34 -5.36 16.72
CA SER A 80 -13.03 -4.49 15.76
C SER A 80 -14.32 -5.15 15.33
N LEU A 81 -15.28 -4.37 14.81
CA LEU A 81 -16.55 -4.91 14.34
C LEU A 81 -16.60 -5.03 12.82
N SER A 82 -17.32 -6.04 12.34
CA SER A 82 -17.55 -6.26 10.92
C SER A 82 -18.28 -5.06 10.27
N LYS A 83 -17.57 -4.32 9.42
CA LYS A 83 -18.03 -3.06 8.79
C LYS A 83 -19.41 -3.12 8.11
N TYR A 84 -19.78 -4.25 7.49
CA TYR A 84 -20.99 -4.37 6.68
C TYR A 84 -22.08 -5.22 7.34
N TYR A 85 -21.98 -5.50 8.64
CA TYR A 85 -22.96 -6.32 9.35
C TYR A 85 -23.91 -5.44 10.15
N TRP A 86 -25.21 -5.57 9.89
CA TRP A 86 -26.28 -4.78 10.50
C TRP A 86 -27.22 -5.66 11.32
N PRO A 87 -27.88 -5.14 12.37
CA PRO A 87 -28.91 -5.87 13.09
C PRO A 87 -30.00 -6.39 12.13
N ASN A 88 -30.32 -7.68 12.23
CA ASN A 88 -31.36 -8.29 11.42
C ASN A 88 -32.73 -7.91 12.00
N PRO A 89 -33.58 -7.16 11.25
CA PRO A 89 -34.89 -6.73 11.76
C PRO A 89 -35.85 -7.90 12.01
N LYS A 90 -35.59 -9.08 11.42
CA LYS A 90 -36.41 -10.29 11.58
C LYS A 90 -35.91 -11.21 12.70
N SER A 91 -34.70 -10.98 13.23
CA SER A 91 -34.08 -11.89 14.21
C SER A 91 -33.23 -11.08 15.20
N PRO A 92 -33.83 -10.66 16.33
CA PRO A 92 -33.14 -9.87 17.35
C PRO A 92 -31.84 -10.54 17.81
N GLY A 93 -30.75 -9.76 17.88
CA GLY A 93 -29.42 -10.24 18.27
C GLY A 93 -28.61 -10.89 17.14
N VAL A 94 -29.20 -11.17 15.98
CA VAL A 94 -28.49 -11.69 14.80
C VAL A 94 -28.12 -10.53 13.87
N TYR A 95 -26.92 -10.58 13.29
CA TYR A 95 -26.46 -9.58 12.34
C TYR A 95 -26.40 -10.17 10.92
N MET A 96 -26.72 -9.38 9.91
CA MET A 96 -26.70 -9.77 8.50
C MET A 96 -25.81 -8.84 7.67
N ARG A 97 -25.18 -9.38 6.62
CA ARG A 97 -24.31 -8.61 5.71
C ARG A 97 -25.13 -7.71 4.78
N VAL A 98 -24.76 -6.44 4.69
CA VAL A 98 -25.27 -5.43 3.75
C VAL A 98 -24.08 -4.80 3.03
N ASP A 99 -23.63 -5.42 1.94
CA ASP A 99 -22.42 -4.98 1.22
C ASP A 99 -22.54 -3.52 0.73
N GLY A 100 -21.47 -2.76 0.92
CA GLY A 100 -21.38 -1.33 0.56
C GLY A 100 -21.89 -0.33 1.61
N SER A 101 -22.61 -0.81 2.64
CA SER A 101 -23.22 0.02 3.69
C SER A 101 -22.51 -0.19 5.03
N ILE A 102 -21.73 0.80 5.47
CA ILE A 102 -20.97 0.74 6.73
C ILE A 102 -21.93 0.91 7.92
N ASN A 103 -21.96 -0.07 8.82
CA ASN A 103 -22.67 0.04 10.09
C ASN A 103 -21.89 1.01 11.02
N PRO A 104 -22.49 2.12 11.48
CA PRO A 104 -21.82 3.09 12.36
C PRO A 104 -21.41 2.50 13.70
N GLU A 105 -21.97 1.36 14.11
CA GLU A 105 -21.53 0.67 15.33
C GLU A 105 -20.05 0.28 15.31
N ILE A 106 -19.40 0.22 14.15
CA ILE A 106 -17.94 0.02 14.09
C ILE A 106 -17.17 1.02 14.97
N GLU A 107 -17.69 2.24 15.16
CA GLU A 107 -17.07 3.27 15.98
C GLU A 107 -17.24 3.06 17.49
N THR A 108 -18.07 2.10 17.93
CA THR A 108 -18.18 1.76 19.36
C THR A 108 -16.95 1.00 19.85
N VAL A 109 -16.14 0.44 18.95
CA VAL A 109 -14.84 -0.14 19.26
C VAL A 109 -13.75 0.64 18.53
N LYS A 110 -12.91 1.31 19.31
CA LYS A 110 -11.97 2.29 18.76
C LYS A 110 -10.70 1.65 18.20
N ASP A 111 -10.38 0.40 18.52
CA ASP A 111 -9.07 -0.21 18.19
C ASP A 111 -8.75 -0.12 16.69
N TYR A 112 -9.74 -0.38 15.80
CA TYR A 112 -9.55 -0.24 14.35
C TYR A 112 -9.10 1.16 13.94
N ARG A 113 -9.78 2.18 14.47
CA ARG A 113 -9.45 3.59 14.19
C ARG A 113 -8.12 3.97 14.81
N LEU A 114 -7.87 3.59 16.06
CA LEU A 114 -6.64 3.92 16.80
C LEU A 114 -5.41 3.28 16.17
N MET A 115 -5.48 1.98 15.82
CA MET A 115 -4.39 1.26 15.15
C MET A 115 -4.01 1.92 13.83
N ARG A 116 -5.00 2.20 12.97
CA ARG A 116 -4.77 2.81 11.66
C ARG A 116 -4.30 4.25 11.78
N THR A 117 -4.76 4.99 12.78
CA THR A 117 -4.30 6.35 13.06
C THR A 117 -2.84 6.32 13.51
N MET A 118 -2.49 5.44 14.45
CA MET A 118 -1.12 5.24 14.92
C MET A 118 -0.18 4.89 13.76
N ILE A 119 -0.52 3.88 12.94
CA ILE A 119 0.30 3.47 11.79
C ILE A 119 0.51 4.65 10.82
N ARG A 120 -0.57 5.38 10.49
CA ARG A 120 -0.51 6.54 9.59
C ARG A 120 0.38 7.64 10.17
N GLU A 121 0.22 7.97 11.45
CA GLU A 121 0.98 9.04 12.10
C GLU A 121 2.46 8.69 12.25
N VAL A 122 2.79 7.45 12.62
CA VAL A 122 4.18 6.97 12.65
C VAL A 122 4.81 7.07 11.26
N HIS A 123 4.08 6.69 10.21
CA HIS A 123 4.55 6.82 8.84
C HIS A 123 4.78 8.27 8.42
N MET A 124 3.79 9.15 8.63
CA MET A 124 3.90 10.57 8.28
C MET A 124 5.04 11.26 9.04
N MET A 125 5.15 11.06 10.35
CA MET A 125 6.21 11.65 11.17
C MET A 125 7.58 11.07 10.83
N GLY A 126 7.69 9.77 10.52
CA GLY A 126 8.95 9.16 10.07
C GLY A 126 9.46 9.75 8.76
N MET A 127 8.55 10.02 7.82
CA MET A 127 8.89 10.72 6.58
C MET A 127 9.24 12.19 6.82
N ALA A 128 8.50 12.90 7.67
CA ALA A 128 8.82 14.28 8.03
C ALA A 128 10.23 14.35 8.66
N TYR A 129 10.56 13.44 9.58
CA TYR A 129 11.91 13.30 10.13
C TYR A 129 12.98 13.09 9.04
N HIS A 130 12.72 12.26 8.03
CA HIS A 130 13.66 12.06 6.91
C HIS A 130 14.01 13.38 6.19
N PHE A 131 13.03 14.26 5.97
CA PHE A 131 13.24 15.51 5.25
C PHE A 131 13.71 16.68 6.13
N THR A 132 13.33 16.71 7.41
CA THR A 132 13.62 17.85 8.30
C THR A 132 14.74 17.59 9.29
N GLY A 133 14.99 16.32 9.65
CA GLY A 133 15.87 15.94 10.76
C GLY A 133 15.34 16.33 12.13
N ASP A 134 14.06 16.72 12.28
CA ASP A 134 13.50 17.11 13.57
C ASP A 134 13.25 15.90 14.47
N LYS A 135 14.12 15.74 15.47
CA LYS A 135 14.06 14.63 16.44
C LYS A 135 12.73 14.53 17.21
N ALA A 136 11.94 15.61 17.30
CA ALA A 136 10.64 15.58 18.00
C ALA A 136 9.69 14.55 17.36
N TYR A 137 9.73 14.40 16.04
CA TYR A 137 8.98 13.36 15.33
C TYR A 137 9.44 11.96 15.73
N ALA A 138 10.76 11.73 15.80
CA ALA A 138 11.31 10.44 16.18
C ALA A 138 10.95 10.05 17.62
N ASP A 139 11.07 10.98 18.56
CA ASP A 139 10.69 10.77 19.96
C ASP A 139 9.20 10.41 20.08
N LYS A 140 8.32 11.13 19.36
CA LYS A 140 6.88 10.86 19.35
C LYS A 140 6.56 9.49 18.75
N CYS A 141 7.19 9.13 17.64
CA CYS A 141 7.02 7.80 17.04
C CYS A 141 7.44 6.68 18.00
N ALA A 142 8.59 6.82 18.67
CA ALA A 142 9.05 5.83 19.65
C ALA A 142 8.04 5.66 20.79
N MET A 143 7.47 6.77 21.28
CA MET A 143 6.41 6.75 22.29
C MET A 143 5.17 5.99 21.79
N ARG A 144 4.67 6.28 20.59
CA ARG A 144 3.47 5.62 20.03
C ARG A 144 3.65 4.12 19.83
N LEU A 145 4.83 3.71 19.35
CA LEU A 145 5.14 2.31 19.15
C LEU A 145 5.22 1.56 20.48
N LYS A 146 5.77 2.20 21.52
CA LYS A 146 5.76 1.65 22.88
C LYS A 146 4.35 1.52 23.43
N GLU A 147 3.51 2.56 23.32
CA GLU A 147 2.11 2.54 23.75
C GLU A 147 1.35 1.37 23.12
N TRP A 148 1.42 1.21 21.80
CA TRP A 148 0.61 0.20 21.11
C TRP A 148 1.13 -1.23 21.29
N PHE A 149 2.46 -1.44 21.32
CA PHE A 149 3.03 -2.79 21.23
C PHE A 149 3.70 -3.32 22.49
N LEU A 150 4.21 -2.46 23.37
CA LEU A 150 5.22 -2.87 24.37
C LEU A 150 4.89 -2.50 25.81
N ASN A 151 4.25 -1.36 26.05
CA ASN A 151 3.93 -0.89 27.39
C ASN A 151 2.91 -1.84 28.04
N GLU A 152 3.21 -2.34 29.24
CA GLU A 152 2.43 -3.37 29.92
C GLU A 152 0.95 -2.97 30.14
N GLU A 153 0.67 -1.69 30.36
CA GLU A 153 -0.69 -1.19 30.59
C GLU A 153 -1.51 -1.00 29.30
N THR A 154 -0.88 -0.99 28.12
CA THR A 154 -1.51 -0.53 26.87
C THR A 154 -1.29 -1.44 25.67
N TYR A 155 -0.39 -2.42 25.75
CA TYR A 155 0.00 -3.21 24.59
C TYR A 155 -1.17 -3.99 23.97
N MET A 156 -1.08 -4.23 22.67
CA MET A 156 -1.92 -5.18 21.95
C MET A 156 -1.32 -6.58 21.99
N ASN A 157 -2.11 -7.62 22.27
CA ASN A 157 -1.68 -9.00 22.10
C ASN A 157 -1.31 -9.28 20.62
N PRO A 158 -0.27 -10.09 20.33
CA PRO A 158 0.20 -10.33 18.96
C PRO A 158 -0.69 -11.30 18.16
N ASN A 159 -1.98 -10.98 18.03
CA ASN A 159 -2.98 -11.69 17.26
C ASN A 159 -4.16 -10.77 16.88
N ILE A 160 -4.98 -11.18 15.90
CA ILE A 160 -6.26 -10.52 15.57
C ILE A 160 -7.39 -11.56 15.62
N ASN A 161 -7.49 -12.27 16.74
CA ASN A 161 -8.55 -13.27 16.92
C ASN A 161 -9.96 -12.65 16.88
N TYR A 162 -10.10 -11.37 17.25
CA TYR A 162 -11.38 -10.67 17.36
C TYR A 162 -11.52 -9.50 16.39
N GLY A 163 -10.74 -9.49 15.31
CA GLY A 163 -10.92 -8.54 14.22
C GLY A 163 -12.17 -8.83 13.40
N SER A 164 -12.85 -7.79 12.94
CA SER A 164 -14.11 -7.86 12.20
C SER A 164 -15.17 -8.74 12.90
N LEU A 165 -15.24 -8.70 14.23
CA LEU A 165 -16.22 -9.45 15.01
C LEU A 165 -17.65 -9.10 14.57
N GLN A 166 -18.44 -10.13 14.31
CA GLN A 166 -19.88 -9.99 14.15
C GLN A 166 -20.48 -10.12 15.55
N LYS A 167 -21.27 -9.13 16.00
CA LYS A 167 -21.87 -9.16 17.33
C LYS A 167 -22.66 -10.46 17.53
N GLY A 168 -22.47 -11.08 18.70
CA GLY A 168 -23.01 -12.41 19.03
C GLY A 168 -22.08 -13.59 18.73
N GLN A 169 -20.96 -13.38 18.03
CA GLN A 169 -19.96 -14.41 17.77
C GLN A 169 -18.88 -14.46 18.87
N GLN A 170 -18.29 -15.65 19.06
CA GLN A 170 -17.22 -15.89 20.04
C GLN A 170 -15.81 -15.62 19.48
N LEU A 171 -15.67 -15.51 18.15
CA LEU A 171 -14.42 -15.24 17.46
C LEU A 171 -14.67 -14.25 16.33
N GLY A 172 -13.65 -13.47 15.97
CA GLY A 172 -13.65 -12.59 14.82
C GLY A 172 -13.83 -13.32 13.49
N ALA A 173 -13.82 -12.56 12.40
CA ALA A 173 -13.94 -13.10 11.05
C ALA A 173 -12.57 -13.13 10.36
N ARG A 174 -12.40 -14.02 9.36
CA ARG A 174 -11.19 -14.06 8.50
C ARG A 174 -10.81 -12.66 7.98
N THR A 175 -11.82 -11.87 7.60
CA THR A 175 -11.66 -10.52 7.04
C THR A 175 -11.04 -9.52 8.00
N GLY A 176 -11.04 -9.81 9.31
CA GLY A 176 -10.39 -8.96 10.31
C GLY A 176 -8.88 -8.94 10.21
N VAL A 177 -8.27 -9.96 9.58
CA VAL A 177 -6.83 -9.99 9.29
C VAL A 177 -6.42 -8.81 8.40
N LEU A 178 -7.31 -8.34 7.52
CA LEU A 178 -7.10 -7.16 6.69
C LEU A 178 -6.95 -5.88 7.52
N ASP A 179 -7.42 -5.81 8.77
CA ASP A 179 -7.33 -4.59 9.56
C ASP A 179 -5.88 -4.11 9.72
N MET A 180 -4.93 -5.04 9.82
CA MET A 180 -3.50 -4.82 10.05
C MET A 180 -2.65 -4.73 8.77
N PHE A 181 -3.25 -4.86 7.57
CA PHE A 181 -2.47 -4.77 6.32
C PHE A 181 -1.57 -3.52 6.21
N PRO A 182 -1.95 -2.31 6.72
CA PRO A 182 -1.10 -1.13 6.58
C PRO A 182 0.18 -1.15 7.42
N ILE A 183 0.41 -2.18 8.24
CA ILE A 183 1.49 -2.20 9.22
C ILE A 183 2.89 -2.07 8.62
N PHE A 184 3.09 -2.48 7.35
CA PHE A 184 4.37 -2.31 6.67
C PHE A 184 4.85 -0.85 6.65
N ARG A 185 3.93 0.13 6.68
CA ARG A 185 4.27 1.56 6.75
C ARG A 185 5.03 1.94 8.01
N VAL A 186 4.85 1.19 9.10
CA VAL A 186 5.67 1.36 10.32
C VAL A 186 7.11 0.94 10.05
N PHE A 187 7.32 -0.17 9.34
CA PHE A 187 8.66 -0.66 9.01
C PHE A 187 9.39 0.32 8.07
N ASP A 188 8.66 0.92 7.12
CA ASP A 188 9.18 1.98 6.26
C ASP A 188 9.65 3.19 7.09
N ALA A 189 8.82 3.65 8.02
CA ALA A 189 9.17 4.75 8.92
C ALA A 189 10.40 4.43 9.78
N LEU A 190 10.49 3.21 10.31
CA LEU A 190 11.59 2.76 11.15
C LEU A 190 12.94 2.78 10.42
N HIS A 191 12.97 2.71 9.09
CA HIS A 191 14.20 2.85 8.31
C HIS A 191 14.88 4.20 8.57
N TYR A 192 14.10 5.28 8.61
CA TYR A 192 14.60 6.64 8.85
C TYR A 192 14.76 6.92 10.33
N LEU A 193 13.72 6.62 11.12
CA LEU A 193 13.64 6.98 12.53
C LEU A 193 14.79 6.41 13.38
N LYS A 194 15.24 5.19 13.08
CA LYS A 194 16.32 4.53 13.83
C LYS A 194 17.69 5.18 13.67
N GLN A 195 17.83 6.11 12.72
CA GLN A 195 19.06 6.87 12.49
C GLN A 195 19.22 8.02 13.50
N GLU A 196 18.16 8.39 14.21
CA GLU A 196 18.21 9.41 15.26
C GLU A 196 19.14 8.93 16.40
N PRO A 197 20.17 9.71 16.78
CA PRO A 197 21.11 9.32 17.84
C PRO A 197 20.46 8.96 19.18
N THR A 198 19.32 9.56 19.52
CA THR A 198 18.58 9.27 20.76
C THR A 198 17.53 8.16 20.63
N TRP A 199 17.44 7.48 19.48
CA TRP A 199 16.48 6.40 19.28
C TRP A 199 16.67 5.27 20.32
N PRO A 200 15.59 4.77 20.98
CA PRO A 200 15.73 3.71 21.97
C PRO A 200 16.23 2.41 21.35
N LYS A 201 17.41 1.95 21.80
CA LYS A 201 18.11 0.79 21.24
C LYS A 201 17.36 -0.53 21.41
N ASP A 202 16.50 -0.63 22.42
CA ASP A 202 15.70 -1.79 22.76
C ASP A 202 14.37 -1.86 21.97
N LEU A 203 13.92 -0.75 21.40
CA LEU A 203 12.61 -0.67 20.74
C LEU A 203 12.51 -1.61 19.53
N ILE A 204 13.50 -1.62 18.64
CA ILE A 204 13.48 -2.52 17.46
C ILE A 204 13.52 -4.00 17.88
N PRO A 205 14.46 -4.45 18.73
CA PRO A 205 14.46 -5.84 19.23
C PRO A 205 13.13 -6.26 19.88
N ASN A 206 12.53 -5.39 20.69
CA ASN A 206 11.25 -5.68 21.35
C ASN A 206 10.08 -5.74 20.36
N LEU A 207 10.05 -4.85 19.36
CA LEU A 207 9.08 -4.93 18.27
C LEU A 207 9.27 -6.20 17.44
N GLN A 208 10.51 -6.59 17.13
CA GLN A 208 10.78 -7.84 16.41
C GLN A 208 10.30 -9.06 17.19
N LEU A 209 10.41 -9.07 18.53
CA LEU A 209 9.84 -10.12 19.37
C LEU A 209 8.32 -10.18 19.26
N TRP A 210 7.64 -9.03 19.31
CA TRP A 210 6.20 -8.94 19.13
C TRP A 210 5.77 -9.44 17.73
N PHE A 211 6.42 -8.94 16.68
CA PHE A 211 6.13 -9.32 15.30
C PHE A 211 6.50 -10.77 14.97
N THR A 212 7.46 -11.37 15.67
CA THR A 212 7.73 -12.81 15.57
C THR A 212 6.53 -13.62 16.05
N ARG A 213 5.91 -13.22 17.17
CA ARG A 213 4.69 -13.86 17.69
C ARG A 213 3.50 -13.64 16.75
N TYR A 214 3.37 -12.43 16.20
CA TYR A 214 2.30 -12.12 15.25
C TYR A 214 2.45 -12.84 13.91
N ALA A 215 3.66 -12.92 13.36
CA ALA A 215 3.96 -13.72 12.18
C ALA A 215 3.61 -15.19 12.40
N LYS A 216 3.95 -15.74 13.57
CA LYS A 216 3.55 -17.10 13.94
C LYS A 216 2.03 -17.26 13.94
N TRP A 217 1.29 -16.28 14.47
CA TRP A 217 -0.17 -16.29 14.42
C TRP A 217 -0.70 -16.25 12.98
N LEU A 218 -0.16 -15.40 12.11
CA LEU A 218 -0.52 -15.35 10.67
C LEU A 218 -0.27 -16.69 9.96
N GLU A 219 0.80 -17.40 10.32
CA GLU A 219 1.16 -18.69 9.73
C GLU A 219 0.27 -19.84 10.22
N THR A 220 -0.17 -19.82 11.48
CA THR A 220 -0.83 -20.98 12.11
C THR A 220 -2.32 -20.85 12.34
N SER A 221 -2.83 -19.63 12.54
CA SER A 221 -4.23 -19.36 12.86
C SER A 221 -5.17 -19.82 11.75
N VAL A 222 -6.30 -20.41 12.14
CA VAL A 222 -7.35 -20.81 11.19
C VAL A 222 -7.91 -19.60 10.45
N LEU A 223 -8.10 -18.47 11.16
CA LEU A 223 -8.58 -17.22 10.55
C LEU A 223 -7.61 -16.73 9.47
N ALA A 224 -6.31 -16.69 9.79
CA ALA A 224 -5.26 -16.22 8.89
C ALA A 224 -5.07 -17.15 7.69
N LYS A 225 -5.08 -18.48 7.90
CA LYS A 225 -5.01 -19.47 6.81
C LYS A 225 -6.18 -19.35 5.83
N VAL A 226 -7.37 -19.07 6.34
CA VAL A 226 -8.56 -18.89 5.51
C VAL A 226 -8.51 -17.53 4.80
N GLU A 227 -8.05 -16.47 5.45
CA GLU A 227 -7.82 -15.17 4.81
C GLU A 227 -6.83 -15.25 3.65
N ARG A 228 -5.67 -15.89 3.88
CA ARG A 228 -4.60 -16.10 2.88
C ARG A 228 -5.10 -16.76 1.60
N LYS A 229 -6.13 -17.61 1.68
CA LYS A 229 -6.75 -18.29 0.53
C LYS A 229 -7.77 -17.42 -0.22
N GLY A 230 -7.95 -16.15 0.15
CA GLY A 230 -8.84 -15.23 -0.59
C GLY A 230 -8.38 -15.03 -2.03
N ASN A 231 -9.32 -15.09 -2.97
CA ASN A 231 -9.09 -14.85 -4.40
C ASN A 231 -9.41 -13.39 -4.81
N ASN A 232 -9.35 -12.48 -3.84
CA ASN A 232 -9.60 -11.06 -4.01
C ASN A 232 -8.57 -10.27 -3.18
N ASN A 233 -8.76 -8.95 -3.07
CA ASN A 233 -7.92 -8.00 -2.34
C ASN A 233 -7.51 -8.47 -0.93
N HIS A 234 -8.36 -9.24 -0.23
CA HIS A 234 -8.00 -9.78 1.08
C HIS A 234 -6.80 -10.73 1.01
N GLY A 235 -6.73 -11.61 0.00
CA GLY A 235 -5.60 -12.51 -0.18
C GLY A 235 -4.33 -11.76 -0.59
N THR A 236 -4.46 -10.75 -1.45
CA THR A 236 -3.33 -9.94 -1.91
C THR A 236 -2.75 -9.11 -0.77
N TYR A 237 -3.60 -8.43 0.01
CA TYR A 237 -3.15 -7.68 1.17
C TYR A 237 -2.68 -8.55 2.34
N PHE A 238 -3.10 -9.81 2.42
CA PHE A 238 -2.47 -10.78 3.32
C PHE A 238 -0.99 -10.96 2.94
N ASP A 239 -0.70 -11.19 1.66
CA ASP A 239 0.67 -11.37 1.19
C ASP A 239 1.49 -10.08 1.37
N VAL A 240 0.88 -8.91 1.14
CA VAL A 240 1.53 -7.61 1.43
C VAL A 240 1.90 -7.51 2.92
N GLN A 241 0.96 -7.84 3.81
CA GLN A 241 1.20 -7.75 5.24
C GLN A 241 2.35 -8.68 5.68
N ILE A 242 2.33 -9.94 5.25
CA ILE A 242 3.29 -10.93 5.74
C ILE A 242 4.68 -10.74 5.15
N ILE A 243 4.82 -10.29 3.88
CA ILE A 243 6.12 -9.95 3.31
C ILE A 243 6.74 -8.78 4.07
N GLY A 244 5.99 -7.71 4.34
CA GLY A 244 6.49 -6.56 5.11
C GLY A 244 7.01 -6.98 6.49
N ILE A 245 6.28 -7.86 7.18
CA ILE A 245 6.69 -8.42 8.48
C ILE A 245 7.95 -9.29 8.34
N TYR A 246 8.00 -10.18 7.34
CA TYR A 246 9.17 -11.03 7.11
C TYR A 246 10.43 -10.22 6.82
N LEU A 247 10.34 -9.17 5.99
CA LEU A 247 11.45 -8.26 5.73
C LEU A 247 11.92 -7.56 7.02
N PHE A 248 10.99 -7.06 7.85
CA PHE A 248 11.32 -6.45 9.14
C PHE A 248 12.02 -7.41 10.12
N LEU A 249 11.66 -8.69 10.07
CA LEU A 249 12.27 -9.75 10.87
C LEU A 249 13.55 -10.34 10.26
N GLY A 250 13.98 -9.88 9.08
CA GLY A 250 15.13 -10.44 8.36
C GLY A 250 14.89 -11.83 7.75
N ARG A 251 13.63 -12.26 7.63
CA ARG A 251 13.20 -13.55 7.05
C ARG A 251 13.07 -13.46 5.53
N ILE A 252 14.18 -13.14 4.86
CA ILE A 252 14.20 -12.81 3.42
C ILE A 252 13.70 -13.95 2.54
N GLU A 253 14.08 -15.20 2.82
CA GLU A 253 13.66 -16.34 2.00
C GLU A 253 12.18 -16.69 2.17
N ASP A 254 11.60 -16.44 3.35
CA ASP A 254 10.17 -16.58 3.56
C ASP A 254 9.39 -15.50 2.77
N ALA A 255 9.90 -14.27 2.77
CA ALA A 255 9.34 -13.19 1.96
C ALA A 255 9.40 -13.51 0.46
N ARG A 256 10.54 -13.99 -0.02
CA ARG A 256 10.74 -14.43 -1.42
C ARG A 256 9.77 -15.57 -1.78
N ALA A 257 9.60 -16.55 -0.91
CA ALA A 257 8.68 -17.66 -1.15
C ALA A 257 7.22 -17.19 -1.29
N VAL A 258 6.79 -16.22 -0.48
CA VAL A 258 5.46 -15.60 -0.62
C VAL A 258 5.35 -14.88 -1.96
N ALA A 259 6.32 -14.03 -2.32
CA ALA A 259 6.31 -13.30 -3.60
C ALA A 259 6.28 -14.25 -4.82
N GLN A 260 7.07 -15.32 -4.79
CA GLN A 260 7.08 -16.34 -5.85
C GLN A 260 5.72 -17.03 -5.98
N SER A 261 5.10 -17.37 -4.84
CA SER A 261 3.76 -17.99 -4.83
C SER A 261 2.66 -17.01 -5.27
N ALA A 262 2.88 -15.71 -5.11
CA ALA A 262 1.90 -14.69 -5.45
C ALA A 262 1.71 -14.52 -6.97
N LEU A 263 2.70 -14.90 -7.79
CA LEU A 263 2.54 -14.98 -9.25
C LEU A 263 1.30 -15.79 -9.63
N THR A 264 1.21 -17.01 -9.10
CA THR A 264 0.07 -17.90 -9.39
C THR A 264 -1.13 -17.61 -8.51
N ASN A 265 -0.92 -17.41 -7.21
CA ASN A 265 -2.02 -17.32 -6.25
C ASN A 265 -2.73 -15.96 -6.28
N ARG A 266 -2.11 -14.93 -6.86
CA ARG A 266 -2.67 -13.57 -6.97
C ARG A 266 -2.82 -13.14 -8.41
N ILE A 267 -1.76 -13.11 -9.22
CA ILE A 267 -1.87 -12.62 -10.59
C ILE A 267 -2.72 -13.56 -11.44
N ASP A 268 -2.36 -14.86 -11.49
CA ASP A 268 -3.10 -15.81 -12.34
C ASP A 268 -4.54 -16.05 -11.85
N ILE A 269 -4.78 -16.07 -10.54
CA ILE A 269 -6.11 -16.35 -9.99
C ILE A 269 -7.04 -15.13 -10.04
N GLN A 270 -6.53 -13.92 -9.79
CA GLN A 270 -7.39 -12.75 -9.55
C GLN A 270 -7.56 -11.86 -10.77
N ILE A 271 -6.66 -11.95 -11.76
CA ILE A 271 -6.77 -11.26 -13.04
C ILE A 271 -7.12 -12.31 -14.09
N ASN A 272 -7.99 -11.99 -15.05
CA ASN A 272 -8.25 -12.88 -16.19
C ASN A 272 -7.46 -12.46 -17.44
N GLY A 273 -7.56 -13.23 -18.53
CA GLY A 273 -6.84 -12.94 -19.78
C GLY A 273 -7.18 -11.58 -20.44
N LYS A 274 -8.26 -10.92 -20.03
CA LYS A 274 -8.65 -9.57 -20.49
C LYS A 274 -8.17 -8.45 -19.57
N GLY A 275 -7.57 -8.77 -18.42
CA GLY A 275 -7.18 -7.78 -17.41
C GLY A 275 -8.28 -7.45 -16.41
N GLU A 276 -9.46 -8.09 -16.50
CA GLU A 276 -10.52 -7.89 -15.51
C GLU A 276 -10.10 -8.53 -14.18
N GLN A 277 -10.62 -7.97 -13.08
CA GLN A 277 -10.48 -8.51 -11.72
C GLN A 277 -11.85 -9.02 -11.24
N PRO A 278 -12.26 -10.25 -11.58
CA PRO A 278 -13.68 -10.65 -11.52
C PRO A 278 -14.32 -10.48 -10.14
N GLU A 279 -13.64 -10.93 -9.08
CA GLU A 279 -14.12 -10.84 -7.69
C GLU A 279 -14.27 -9.38 -7.20
N GLU A 280 -13.49 -8.44 -7.75
CA GLU A 280 -13.62 -7.02 -7.46
C GLU A 280 -14.74 -6.36 -8.26
N LEU A 281 -14.96 -6.82 -9.50
CA LEU A 281 -16.05 -6.36 -10.36
C LEU A 281 -17.43 -6.75 -9.83
N GLU A 282 -17.54 -7.83 -9.06
CA GLU A 282 -18.80 -8.22 -8.39
C GLU A 282 -19.22 -7.29 -7.25
N ARG A 283 -18.33 -6.40 -6.79
CA ARG A 283 -18.60 -5.52 -5.65
C ARG A 283 -19.47 -4.35 -6.06
N LYS A 284 -20.36 -3.90 -5.16
CA LYS A 284 -21.16 -2.68 -5.39
C LYS A 284 -20.33 -1.42 -5.61
N THR A 285 -19.08 -1.42 -5.14
CA THR A 285 -18.09 -0.35 -5.32
C THR A 285 -16.90 -0.87 -6.12
N SER A 286 -17.21 -1.49 -7.26
CA SER A 286 -16.28 -2.27 -8.08
C SER A 286 -15.05 -1.50 -8.54
N TRP A 287 -15.18 -0.20 -8.86
CA TRP A 287 -14.04 0.65 -9.21
C TRP A 287 -13.03 0.71 -8.06
N TYR A 288 -13.48 1.12 -6.87
CA TYR A 288 -12.65 1.23 -5.68
C TYR A 288 -11.92 -0.09 -5.40
N TYR A 289 -12.65 -1.21 -5.44
CA TYR A 289 -12.08 -2.52 -5.14
C TYR A 289 -11.06 -2.98 -6.20
N SER A 290 -11.29 -2.66 -7.47
CA SER A 290 -10.35 -2.95 -8.55
C SER A 290 -9.06 -2.13 -8.40
N VAL A 291 -9.16 -0.84 -8.06
CA VAL A 291 -7.97 0.00 -7.77
C VAL A 291 -7.26 -0.49 -6.51
N PHE A 292 -8.00 -0.81 -5.45
CA PHE A 292 -7.47 -1.25 -4.16
C PHE A 292 -6.67 -2.56 -4.28
N ASN A 293 -7.20 -3.55 -5.02
CA ASN A 293 -6.44 -4.78 -5.28
C ASN A 293 -5.25 -4.53 -6.21
N LEU A 294 -5.40 -3.68 -7.23
CA LEU A 294 -4.31 -3.33 -8.12
C LEU A 294 -3.14 -2.69 -7.36
N GLN A 295 -3.43 -1.79 -6.41
CA GLN A 295 -2.42 -1.21 -5.53
C GLN A 295 -1.66 -2.27 -4.71
N ALA A 296 -2.36 -3.27 -4.20
CA ALA A 296 -1.76 -4.39 -3.47
C ALA A 296 -0.85 -5.22 -4.39
N LEU A 297 -1.30 -5.57 -5.60
CA LEU A 297 -0.50 -6.32 -6.59
C LEU A 297 0.77 -5.57 -6.98
N MET A 298 0.65 -4.26 -7.20
CA MET A 298 1.78 -3.39 -7.54
C MET A 298 2.76 -3.24 -6.36
N THR A 299 2.25 -3.28 -5.11
CA THR A 299 3.09 -3.27 -3.90
C THR A 299 3.90 -4.57 -3.81
N LEU A 300 3.23 -5.72 -4.04
CA LEU A 300 3.91 -7.01 -4.12
C LEU A 300 4.97 -7.03 -5.20
N ALA A 301 4.67 -6.51 -6.39
CA ALA A 301 5.63 -6.47 -7.49
C ALA A 301 6.85 -5.62 -7.18
N ARG A 302 6.68 -4.47 -6.52
CA ARG A 302 7.80 -3.65 -6.08
C ARG A 302 8.69 -4.39 -5.08
N TRP A 303 8.13 -5.09 -4.09
CA TRP A 303 8.95 -5.92 -3.20
C TRP A 303 9.54 -7.13 -3.90
N GLY A 304 8.85 -7.65 -4.92
CA GLY A 304 9.36 -8.65 -5.84
C GLY A 304 10.71 -8.25 -6.42
N ASP A 305 10.89 -6.99 -6.83
CA ASP A 305 12.18 -6.48 -7.34
C ASP A 305 13.33 -6.69 -6.32
N ASP A 306 13.11 -6.31 -5.06
CA ASP A 306 14.11 -6.46 -3.98
C ASP A 306 14.33 -7.94 -3.60
N LEU A 307 13.32 -8.77 -3.85
CA LEU A 307 13.31 -10.22 -3.62
C LEU A 307 13.69 -11.01 -4.88
N GLY A 308 14.14 -10.38 -5.96
CA GLY A 308 14.52 -11.05 -7.21
C GLY A 308 13.40 -11.86 -7.87
N VAL A 309 12.13 -11.50 -7.64
CA VAL A 309 10.95 -12.08 -8.28
C VAL A 309 10.31 -11.01 -9.16
N ASP A 310 10.47 -11.14 -10.49
CA ASP A 310 9.87 -10.20 -11.44
C ASP A 310 8.36 -10.47 -11.60
N MET A 311 7.56 -9.78 -10.79
CA MET A 311 6.10 -9.85 -10.88
C MET A 311 5.53 -8.84 -11.88
N TRP A 312 6.28 -7.77 -12.21
CA TRP A 312 5.83 -6.73 -13.15
C TRP A 312 5.63 -7.27 -14.55
N HIS A 313 6.51 -8.19 -14.98
CA HIS A 313 6.48 -8.80 -16.31
C HIS A 313 5.96 -10.24 -16.32
N HIS A 314 5.44 -10.74 -15.20
CA HIS A 314 4.81 -12.05 -15.16
C HIS A 314 3.57 -12.09 -16.06
N VAL A 315 3.46 -13.17 -16.84
CA VAL A 315 2.33 -13.45 -17.71
C VAL A 315 1.82 -14.85 -17.40
N GLY A 316 0.60 -14.92 -16.87
CA GLY A 316 -0.07 -16.17 -16.55
C GLY A 316 -0.47 -16.97 -17.81
N PRO A 317 -0.92 -18.23 -17.64
CA PRO A 317 -1.25 -19.13 -18.75
C PRO A 317 -2.30 -18.60 -19.74
N GLU A 318 -3.24 -17.77 -19.29
CA GLU A 318 -4.27 -17.13 -20.13
C GLU A 318 -3.89 -15.68 -20.50
N GLY A 319 -2.63 -15.30 -20.26
CA GLY A 319 -2.09 -13.98 -20.50
C GLY A 319 -2.36 -12.98 -19.37
N GLN A 320 -2.63 -13.44 -18.16
CA GLN A 320 -2.98 -12.58 -17.00
C GLN A 320 -1.74 -11.82 -16.54
N SER A 321 -1.87 -10.51 -16.26
CA SER A 321 -0.74 -9.69 -15.82
C SER A 321 -1.20 -8.42 -15.13
N ILE A 322 -0.35 -7.86 -14.27
CA ILE A 322 -0.58 -6.54 -13.65
C ILE A 322 -0.77 -5.47 -14.74
N LYS A 323 0.05 -5.50 -15.81
CA LYS A 323 -0.09 -4.59 -16.95
C LYS A 323 -1.47 -4.65 -17.59
N LYS A 324 -2.03 -5.85 -17.82
CA LYS A 324 -3.40 -5.99 -18.36
C LYS A 324 -4.45 -5.44 -17.40
N ALA A 325 -4.29 -5.62 -16.09
CA ALA A 325 -5.21 -5.05 -15.11
C ALA A 325 -5.21 -3.50 -15.13
N ILE A 326 -4.04 -2.90 -15.30
CA ILE A 326 -3.91 -1.45 -15.52
C ILE A 326 -4.60 -1.08 -16.83
N ASP A 327 -4.27 -1.75 -17.93
CA ASP A 327 -4.78 -1.44 -19.27
C ASP A 327 -6.30 -1.57 -19.38
N PHE A 328 -6.90 -2.54 -18.68
CA PHE A 328 -8.35 -2.73 -18.63
C PHE A 328 -9.07 -1.52 -18.03
N MET A 329 -8.53 -0.92 -16.96
CA MET A 329 -9.18 0.17 -16.25
C MET A 329 -9.03 1.54 -16.95
N LEU A 330 -7.97 1.71 -17.72
CA LEU A 330 -7.55 2.98 -18.34
C LEU A 330 -8.63 3.69 -19.17
N PRO A 331 -9.32 3.03 -20.13
CA PRO A 331 -10.30 3.72 -20.97
C PRO A 331 -11.48 4.28 -20.19
N TYR A 332 -11.84 3.67 -19.06
CA TYR A 332 -12.89 4.14 -18.18
C TYR A 332 -12.40 5.30 -17.30
N ALA A 333 -11.14 5.27 -16.86
CA ALA A 333 -10.55 6.33 -16.06
C ALA A 333 -10.59 7.68 -16.78
N VAL A 334 -10.11 7.72 -18.03
CA VAL A 334 -10.01 8.97 -18.81
C VAL A 334 -11.37 9.54 -19.23
N LYS A 335 -12.44 8.74 -19.12
CA LYS A 335 -13.84 9.13 -19.39
C LYS A 335 -14.70 9.21 -18.13
N ASP A 336 -14.10 9.48 -16.97
CA ASP A 336 -14.82 9.69 -15.71
C ASP A 336 -15.77 8.52 -15.34
N GLY A 337 -15.38 7.29 -15.69
CA GLY A 337 -16.12 6.05 -15.46
C GLY A 337 -17.14 5.67 -16.55
N GLU A 338 -17.28 6.47 -17.60
CA GLU A 338 -18.20 6.17 -18.71
C GLU A 338 -17.88 4.81 -19.36
N GLY A 339 -18.90 3.97 -19.51
CA GLY A 339 -18.77 2.64 -20.11
C GLY A 339 -18.32 1.53 -19.16
N TRP A 340 -18.13 1.81 -17.86
CA TRP A 340 -17.77 0.78 -16.88
C TRP A 340 -18.77 -0.40 -16.92
N PRO A 341 -18.29 -1.66 -17.02
CA PRO A 341 -19.14 -2.78 -17.47
C PRO A 341 -20.07 -3.33 -16.40
N VAL A 342 -19.94 -2.89 -15.14
CA VAL A 342 -20.65 -3.45 -13.99
C VAL A 342 -21.16 -2.36 -13.04
N THR A 343 -21.88 -2.75 -12.00
CA THR A 343 -22.45 -1.81 -11.02
C THR A 343 -21.34 -1.11 -10.22
N ASN A 344 -21.45 0.22 -10.05
CA ASN A 344 -20.59 1.01 -9.17
C ASN A 344 -21.38 2.16 -8.51
N ILE A 345 -21.62 2.09 -7.19
CA ILE A 345 -22.57 2.98 -6.49
C ILE A 345 -21.93 4.21 -5.82
N LYS A 346 -20.60 4.37 -5.85
CA LYS A 346 -19.88 5.49 -5.19
C LYS A 346 -18.96 6.30 -6.11
N GLY A 347 -19.28 6.32 -7.40
CA GLY A 347 -18.51 7.06 -8.40
C GLY A 347 -17.10 6.51 -8.60
N PHE A 348 -16.27 7.28 -9.30
CA PHE A 348 -14.97 6.84 -9.80
C PHE A 348 -13.85 7.77 -9.30
N PRO A 349 -13.42 7.66 -8.02
CA PRO A 349 -12.28 8.42 -7.55
C PRO A 349 -11.02 8.00 -8.31
N MET A 350 -10.43 8.93 -9.07
CA MET A 350 -9.29 8.66 -9.93
C MET A 350 -7.93 8.81 -9.24
N GLY A 351 -7.89 9.44 -8.06
CA GLY A 351 -6.64 9.79 -7.37
C GLY A 351 -5.70 8.60 -7.14
N ASP A 352 -6.23 7.48 -6.66
CA ASP A 352 -5.41 6.28 -6.41
C ASP A 352 -5.02 5.54 -7.71
N TYR A 353 -5.86 5.60 -8.74
CA TYR A 353 -5.53 5.01 -10.04
C TYR A 353 -4.51 5.84 -10.82
N LEU A 354 -4.53 7.17 -10.70
CA LEU A 354 -3.51 8.06 -11.25
C LEU A 354 -2.10 7.63 -10.79
N LYS A 355 -1.95 7.31 -9.50
CA LYS A 355 -0.68 6.82 -8.94
C LYS A 355 -0.27 5.50 -9.57
N CYS A 356 -1.22 4.58 -9.80
CA CYS A 356 -0.94 3.35 -10.53
C CYS A 356 -0.45 3.64 -11.96
N LEU A 357 -0.99 4.65 -12.65
CA LEU A 357 -0.53 5.03 -13.99
C LEU A 357 0.88 5.64 -13.99
N GLN A 358 1.18 6.51 -13.02
CA GLN A 358 2.51 7.10 -12.86
C GLN A 358 3.59 6.03 -12.66
N ILE A 359 3.28 5.05 -11.81
CA ILE A 359 4.08 3.85 -11.63
C ILE A 359 4.19 3.06 -12.94
N ALA A 360 3.06 2.80 -13.60
CA ALA A 360 3.02 1.97 -14.79
C ALA A 360 3.89 2.56 -15.91
N TRP A 361 3.88 3.90 -16.06
CA TRP A 361 4.76 4.60 -16.99
C TRP A 361 6.24 4.39 -16.64
N ASN A 362 6.62 4.53 -15.37
CA ASN A 362 7.99 4.25 -14.92
C ASN A 362 8.45 2.81 -15.19
N ILE A 363 7.56 1.83 -15.02
CA ILE A 363 7.89 0.41 -15.18
C ILE A 363 7.89 0.00 -16.65
N TYR A 364 6.89 0.41 -17.42
CA TYR A 364 6.63 -0.11 -18.77
C TYR A 364 6.97 0.86 -19.90
N GLY A 365 7.10 2.17 -19.63
CA GLY A 365 7.42 3.20 -20.63
C GLY A 365 6.35 3.40 -21.73
N ASP A 366 5.13 2.90 -21.53
CA ASP A 366 4.04 2.95 -22.52
C ASP A 366 3.41 4.36 -22.52
N GLU A 367 3.46 5.06 -23.66
CA GLU A 367 3.05 6.47 -23.78
C GLU A 367 1.59 6.71 -23.43
N LYS A 368 0.72 5.71 -23.60
CA LYS A 368 -0.70 5.83 -23.24
C LYS A 368 -0.93 6.15 -21.75
N TYR A 369 -0.01 5.74 -20.88
CA TYR A 369 -0.08 6.07 -19.45
C TYR A 369 0.21 7.55 -19.22
N LEU A 370 1.21 8.10 -19.92
CA LEU A 370 1.54 9.52 -19.86
C LEU A 370 0.39 10.38 -20.42
N GLU A 371 -0.21 9.96 -21.53
CA GLU A 371 -1.41 10.59 -22.10
C GLU A 371 -2.58 10.60 -21.10
N ALA A 372 -2.83 9.46 -20.44
CA ALA A 372 -3.88 9.35 -19.42
C ALA A 372 -3.58 10.22 -18.19
N ILE A 373 -2.33 10.27 -17.72
CA ILE A 373 -1.89 11.14 -16.62
C ILE A 373 -2.18 12.61 -16.95
N ALA A 374 -1.80 13.06 -18.15
CA ALA A 374 -2.03 14.44 -18.60
C ALA A 374 -3.52 14.83 -18.63
N VAL A 375 -4.42 13.86 -18.83
CA VAL A 375 -5.88 14.07 -18.77
C VAL A 375 -6.40 14.09 -17.33
N LEU A 376 -5.89 13.22 -16.47
CA LEU A 376 -6.43 12.98 -15.12
C LEU A 376 -5.89 13.95 -14.07
N GLU A 377 -4.59 14.27 -14.12
CA GLU A 377 -3.89 15.06 -13.11
C GLU A 377 -4.50 16.46 -12.90
N PRO A 378 -4.82 17.26 -13.94
CA PRO A 378 -5.46 18.56 -13.73
C PRO A 378 -6.83 18.47 -13.05
N LYS A 379 -7.60 17.41 -13.34
CA LYS A 379 -8.91 17.16 -12.72
C LYS A 379 -8.73 16.85 -11.23
N ILE A 380 -7.81 15.95 -10.91
CA ILE A 380 -7.51 15.55 -9.53
C ILE A 380 -6.94 16.73 -8.74
N GLN A 381 -6.08 17.55 -9.33
CA GLN A 381 -5.54 18.76 -8.70
C GLN A 381 -6.65 19.75 -8.33
N LYS A 382 -7.61 19.95 -9.23
CA LYS A 382 -8.78 20.80 -8.97
C LYS A 382 -9.60 20.26 -7.79
N ASP A 383 -9.87 18.95 -7.76
CA ASP A 383 -10.60 18.32 -6.66
C ASP A 383 -9.85 18.41 -5.32
N MET A 384 -8.52 18.32 -5.33
CA MET A 384 -7.69 18.55 -4.15
C MET A 384 -7.78 20.00 -3.65
N ASN A 385 -7.68 20.99 -4.55
CA ASN A 385 -7.81 22.41 -4.19
C ASN A 385 -9.20 22.75 -3.61
N ASP A 386 -10.23 22.03 -4.05
CA ASP A 386 -11.61 22.14 -3.54
C ASP A 386 -11.83 21.36 -2.23
N ASN A 387 -10.77 20.79 -1.62
CA ASN A 387 -10.83 19.90 -0.44
C ASN A 387 -11.72 18.65 -0.63
N LYS A 388 -11.97 18.23 -1.87
CA LYS A 388 -12.76 17.03 -2.19
C LYS A 388 -11.93 15.75 -2.09
N LEU A 389 -10.60 15.86 -2.13
CA LEU A 389 -9.65 14.77 -1.98
C LEU A 389 -8.62 15.08 -0.89
N LYS A 390 -8.17 14.04 -0.16
CA LYS A 390 -7.13 14.19 0.86
C LYS A 390 -5.78 14.44 0.18
N THR A 391 -5.12 15.51 0.62
CA THR A 391 -4.10 16.28 -0.11
C THR A 391 -2.70 15.67 -0.18
N ILE A 392 -2.35 14.68 0.64
CA ILE A 392 -0.93 14.31 0.79
C ILE A 392 -0.51 13.17 -0.15
N SER A 393 -1.41 12.23 -0.48
CA SER A 393 -0.97 10.95 -1.07
C SER A 393 -0.71 10.95 -2.56
N THR A 394 -1.30 11.89 -3.29
CA THR A 394 -1.02 12.07 -4.72
C THR A 394 0.38 12.66 -4.92
N PHE A 395 0.69 13.76 -4.21
CA PHE A 395 1.96 14.47 -4.40
C PHE A 395 3.21 13.71 -3.95
N LEU A 396 3.12 12.92 -2.88
CA LEU A 396 4.26 12.11 -2.45
C LEU A 396 4.53 10.93 -3.41
N CYS A 397 3.53 10.51 -4.20
CA CYS A 397 3.76 9.52 -5.24
C CYS A 397 4.67 10.03 -6.36
N ASP A 398 4.49 11.29 -6.76
CA ASP A 398 5.32 11.95 -7.76
C ASP A 398 6.78 11.96 -7.29
N ILE A 399 7.01 12.27 -6.01
CA ILE A 399 8.34 12.26 -5.39
C ILE A 399 8.98 10.86 -5.45
N SER A 400 8.23 9.82 -5.11
CA SER A 400 8.70 8.42 -5.14
C SER A 400 9.04 7.93 -6.53
N THR A 401 8.16 8.24 -7.48
CA THR A 401 8.26 7.91 -8.90
C THR A 401 9.48 8.63 -9.50
N LEU A 402 9.71 9.89 -9.13
CA LEU A 402 10.88 10.69 -9.52
C LEU A 402 12.20 10.21 -8.90
N LEU A 403 12.18 9.69 -7.67
CA LEU A 403 13.36 9.19 -6.96
C LEU A 403 13.89 7.87 -7.53
N GLU A 404 13.04 7.10 -8.20
CA GLU A 404 13.33 5.74 -8.66
C GLU A 404 13.55 5.61 -10.17
N ALA A 405 13.07 6.58 -10.97
CA ALA A 405 13.27 6.62 -12.43
C ALA A 405 14.76 6.54 -12.86
N ASN A 406 15.70 6.79 -11.96
CA ASN A 406 17.14 6.81 -12.23
C ASN A 406 17.97 5.74 -11.47
N LYS A 407 17.36 4.78 -10.75
CA LYS A 407 18.12 3.77 -9.99
C LYS A 407 17.49 2.37 -10.06
N ARG A 408 17.92 1.55 -11.02
CA ARG A 408 18.02 0.10 -10.77
C ARG A 408 19.39 -0.19 -10.15
N GLY A 409 19.51 0.05 -8.84
CA GLY A 409 20.75 -0.11 -8.08
C GLY A 409 20.83 0.58 -6.71
N GLY A 410 19.77 0.59 -5.89
CA GLY A 410 19.89 0.86 -4.45
C GLY A 410 18.70 1.53 -3.75
N GLN A 411 17.98 0.74 -2.93
CA GLN A 411 17.28 1.12 -1.68
C GLN A 411 16.32 2.33 -1.65
N GLY A 412 15.50 2.61 -2.68
CA GLY A 412 14.42 3.60 -2.53
C GLY A 412 13.09 2.99 -2.09
N LEU A 413 12.83 3.02 -0.78
CA LEU A 413 11.55 2.64 -0.15
C LEU A 413 10.41 3.65 -0.37
N ILE A 414 10.65 4.71 -1.15
CA ILE A 414 9.76 5.87 -1.25
C ILE A 414 8.46 5.49 -2.01
N TRP A 415 8.46 4.41 -2.79
CA TRP A 415 7.30 3.81 -3.45
C TRP A 415 6.04 3.62 -2.58
N HIS A 416 6.18 3.41 -1.27
CA HIS A 416 5.07 3.03 -0.39
C HIS A 416 3.98 4.09 -0.23
N TRP A 417 4.24 5.36 -0.57
CA TRP A 417 3.23 6.42 -0.60
C TRP A 417 2.35 6.41 -1.87
N CYS A 418 2.82 5.84 -2.98
CA CYS A 418 2.05 5.78 -4.21
C CYS A 418 0.87 4.81 -4.15
N LEU A 419 1.04 3.69 -3.46
CA LEU A 419 0.10 2.57 -3.55
C LEU A 419 -0.80 2.46 -2.31
N THR A 420 -0.73 3.44 -1.40
CA THR A 420 -1.29 3.33 -0.04
C THR A 420 -1.66 4.72 0.50
#